data_AF-A0A1Y2I5C3-F1
#
_entry.id   AF-A0A1Y2I5C3-F1
#
_cell.length_a   1.000
_cell.length_b   1.000
_cell.length_c   1.000
_cell.angle_alpha   90.00
_cell.angle_beta   90.00
_cell.angle_gamma   90.00
#
_symmetry.space_group_name_H-M   'P 1'
#
loop_
_entity.id
_entity.type
_entity.pdbx_description
1 polymer ?
#
loop_
_entity_poly.entity_id
_entity_poly.type
_entity_poly.pdbx_seq_one_letter_code
_entity_poly.pdbx_strand_id
1 'polypeptide(L)'
;WVTEIKRYLAPKRFAILPYTGNCTIESREAFWHIFENNVKGTPTIIIATYPAIKSDLECAFQVPSERMGVDYPNLPRRRTRLSNFTLFHPERKYAILAIDEVHMARKPGKAHCACTELRKMAHMTVGLTATPIITDPRDLGYIGHVLGFTQFQGNAMEEKRKEYFRIKNKEARDTKAAKDRMVRIIQGKDVKDILDSLQSLYRWIDMQREALVNVMIRRDRNSTDANGKPIQDLPPLVNVDVLLTLRPDEMEIQRLLAEELRQQNVPLNGKNLHSFYLGIRKALLHKKLGEVPPYVFPANLREVRYQDDPSTKIDALIALLKYHQGKSCAQPAQFNGNTLVEPP
;
A
#
# COMPACT_ATOMS: atom_id res chain seq x y z
N TRP A 1 -8.93 -17.66 2.12
CA TRP A 1 -10.09 -17.52 3.02
C TRP A 1 -11.01 -18.73 3.05
N VAL A 2 -11.74 -19.09 1.98
CA VAL A 2 -12.72 -20.21 2.01
C VAL A 2 -12.13 -21.51 2.56
N THR A 3 -10.95 -21.93 2.06
CA THR A 3 -10.27 -23.15 2.50
C THR A 3 -9.94 -23.14 3.99
N GLU A 4 -9.36 -22.06 4.49
CA GLU A 4 -9.00 -21.93 5.91
C GLU A 4 -10.24 -21.91 6.81
N ILE A 5 -11.30 -21.19 6.43
CA ILE A 5 -12.55 -21.17 7.21
C ILE A 5 -13.14 -22.57 7.31
N LYS A 6 -13.14 -23.35 6.21
CA LYS A 6 -13.60 -24.74 6.22
C LYS A 6 -12.73 -25.66 7.07
N ARG A 7 -11.44 -25.35 7.24
CA ARG A 7 -10.53 -26.11 8.09
C ARG A 7 -10.84 -25.92 9.57
N TYR A 8 -11.19 -24.70 10.00
CA TYR A 8 -11.38 -24.37 11.41
C TYR A 8 -12.83 -24.44 11.90
N LEU A 9 -13.81 -24.28 11.00
CA LEU A 9 -15.23 -24.32 11.37
C LEU A 9 -15.82 -25.73 11.24
N ALA A 10 -16.72 -26.06 12.17
CA ALA A 10 -17.49 -27.30 12.12
C ALA A 10 -18.25 -27.41 10.77
N PRO A 11 -18.17 -28.56 10.07
CA PRO A 11 -18.85 -28.75 8.79
C PRO A 11 -20.36 -28.48 8.89
N LYS A 12 -20.92 -27.87 7.84
CA LYS A 12 -22.37 -27.60 7.68
C LYS A 12 -23.01 -26.67 8.72
N ARG A 13 -22.25 -26.09 9.67
CA ARG A 13 -22.78 -25.10 10.62
C ARG A 13 -22.89 -23.69 10.06
N PHE A 14 -22.09 -23.39 9.05
CA PHE A 14 -22.06 -22.08 8.40
C PHE A 14 -22.18 -22.24 6.90
N ALA A 15 -23.01 -21.41 6.27
CA ALA A 15 -22.97 -21.19 4.84
C ALA A 15 -21.81 -20.23 4.51
N ILE A 16 -21.00 -20.56 3.50
CA ILE A 16 -19.88 -19.70 3.06
C ILE A 16 -20.15 -19.33 1.61
N LEU A 17 -20.44 -18.06 1.36
CA LEU A 17 -20.80 -17.56 0.04
C LEU A 17 -19.70 -16.63 -0.50
N PRO A 18 -19.00 -17.00 -1.59
CA PRO A 18 -18.07 -16.08 -2.23
C PRO A 18 -18.82 -14.98 -2.98
N TYR A 19 -18.38 -13.73 -2.82
CA TYR A 19 -18.97 -12.55 -3.43
C TYR A 19 -17.91 -11.78 -4.22
N THR A 20 -17.80 -12.09 -5.51
CA THR A 20 -16.69 -11.63 -6.36
C THR A 20 -17.19 -10.93 -7.62
N GLY A 21 -16.27 -10.31 -8.35
CA GLY A 21 -16.56 -9.67 -9.64
C GLY A 21 -17.37 -8.38 -9.53
N ASN A 22 -17.60 -7.76 -10.69
CA ASN A 22 -18.37 -6.53 -10.80
C ASN A 22 -19.87 -6.77 -10.58
N CYS A 23 -20.57 -5.72 -10.19
CA CYS A 23 -22.00 -5.72 -9.97
C CYS A 23 -22.73 -5.75 -11.32
N THR A 24 -23.30 -6.91 -11.67
CA THR A 24 -24.22 -7.07 -12.80
C THR A 24 -25.53 -7.69 -12.30
N ILE A 25 -26.59 -7.56 -13.08
CA ILE A 25 -27.90 -8.14 -12.73
C ILE A 25 -27.74 -9.65 -12.58
N GLU A 26 -27.11 -10.30 -13.56
CA GLU A 26 -26.95 -11.76 -13.59
C GLU A 26 -26.16 -12.26 -12.39
N SER A 27 -25.05 -11.58 -12.05
CA SER A 27 -24.19 -12.00 -10.94
C SER A 27 -24.81 -11.76 -9.58
N ARG A 28 -25.51 -10.63 -9.39
CA ARG A 28 -26.08 -10.27 -8.08
C ARG A 28 -27.44 -10.90 -7.82
N GLU A 29 -28.33 -10.93 -8.81
CA GLU A 29 -29.62 -11.62 -8.65
C GLU A 29 -29.39 -13.11 -8.36
N ALA A 30 -28.51 -13.78 -9.12
CA ALA A 30 -28.18 -15.18 -8.86
C ALA A 30 -27.61 -15.40 -7.45
N PHE A 31 -26.68 -14.55 -6.99
CA PHE A 31 -26.13 -14.65 -5.64
C PHE A 31 -27.22 -14.55 -4.56
N TRP A 32 -28.11 -13.56 -4.66
CA TRP A 32 -29.15 -13.36 -3.65
C TRP A 32 -30.28 -14.38 -3.76
N HIS A 33 -30.58 -14.91 -4.95
CA HIS A 33 -31.48 -16.06 -5.08
C HIS A 33 -30.92 -17.30 -4.37
N ILE A 34 -29.62 -17.58 -4.51
CA ILE A 34 -28.96 -18.65 -3.74
C ILE A 34 -29.07 -18.36 -2.24
N PHE A 35 -28.85 -17.11 -1.82
CA PHE A 35 -28.98 -16.73 -0.42
C PHE A 35 -30.39 -17.01 0.13
N GLU A 36 -31.41 -16.45 -0.51
CA GLU A 36 -32.81 -16.51 -0.05
C GLU A 36 -33.36 -17.94 -0.06
N ASN A 37 -33.05 -18.72 -1.10
CA ASN A 37 -33.65 -20.04 -1.29
C ASN A 37 -32.89 -21.16 -0.56
N ASN A 38 -31.56 -21.04 -0.41
CA ASN A 38 -30.74 -22.18 0.02
C ASN A 38 -30.09 -22.01 1.39
N VAL A 39 -29.85 -20.77 1.86
CA VAL A 39 -29.08 -20.55 3.09
C VAL A 39 -29.73 -19.58 4.08
N LYS A 40 -30.85 -18.95 3.72
CA LYS A 40 -31.60 -18.08 4.63
C LYS A 40 -31.94 -18.82 5.92
N GLY A 41 -31.68 -18.18 7.06
CA GLY A 41 -31.85 -18.78 8.39
C GLY A 41 -30.64 -19.58 8.89
N THR A 42 -29.65 -19.86 8.04
CA THR A 42 -28.36 -20.44 8.46
C THR A 42 -27.34 -19.32 8.73
N PRO A 43 -26.50 -19.42 9.77
CA PRO A 43 -25.36 -18.52 9.94
C PRO A 43 -24.50 -18.48 8.68
N THR A 44 -24.39 -17.30 8.07
CA THR A 44 -23.78 -17.14 6.74
C THR A 44 -22.59 -16.20 6.80
N ILE A 45 -21.48 -16.62 6.19
CA ILE A 45 -20.26 -15.83 5.97
C ILE A 45 -20.20 -15.47 4.50
N ILE A 46 -20.30 -14.17 4.19
CA ILE A 46 -20.11 -13.65 2.84
C ILE A 46 -18.65 -13.19 2.71
N ILE A 47 -17.92 -13.77 1.76
CA ILE A 47 -16.52 -13.40 1.49
C ILE A 47 -16.49 -12.50 0.27
N ALA A 48 -16.48 -11.19 0.50
CA ALA A 48 -16.48 -10.19 -0.56
C ALA A 48 -15.06 -9.67 -0.88
N THR A 49 -14.82 -9.38 -2.16
CA THR A 49 -13.56 -8.73 -2.59
C THR A 49 -13.71 -7.21 -2.69
N TYR A 50 -12.59 -6.48 -2.57
CA TYR A 50 -12.58 -5.03 -2.75
C TYR A 50 -13.20 -4.56 -4.10
N PRO A 51 -12.92 -5.20 -5.25
CA PRO A 51 -13.59 -4.86 -6.50
C PRO A 51 -15.12 -5.02 -6.42
N ALA A 52 -15.61 -6.09 -5.79
CA ALA A 52 -17.03 -6.36 -5.69
C ALA A 52 -17.76 -5.30 -4.86
N ILE A 53 -17.24 -4.96 -3.68
CA ILE A 53 -17.87 -3.93 -2.82
C ILE A 53 -17.79 -2.53 -3.43
N LYS A 54 -16.72 -2.23 -4.19
CA LYS A 54 -16.59 -0.95 -4.91
C LYS A 54 -17.64 -0.85 -6.02
N SER A 55 -17.80 -1.91 -6.80
CA SER A 55 -18.79 -1.94 -7.88
C SER A 55 -20.21 -1.85 -7.34
N ASP A 56 -20.50 -2.56 -6.25
CA ASP A 56 -21.78 -2.46 -5.54
C ASP A 56 -22.06 -1.05 -5.01
N LEU A 57 -21.04 -0.36 -4.48
CA LEU A 57 -21.17 1.01 -3.99
C LEU A 57 -21.63 1.94 -5.11
N GLU A 58 -21.04 1.82 -6.30
CA GLU A 58 -21.40 2.64 -7.45
C GLU A 58 -22.81 2.36 -7.98
N CYS A 59 -23.29 1.13 -7.83
CA CYS A 59 -24.66 0.76 -8.15
C CYS A 59 -25.67 1.26 -7.12
N ALA A 60 -25.30 1.21 -5.83
CA ALA A 60 -26.18 1.56 -4.71
C ALA A 60 -26.22 3.05 -4.39
N PHE A 61 -25.18 3.82 -4.75
CA PHE A 61 -25.00 5.20 -4.32
C PHE A 61 -24.53 6.13 -5.45
N GLN A 62 -24.85 7.41 -5.31
CA GLN A 62 -24.30 8.47 -6.15
C GLN A 62 -22.88 8.79 -5.67
N VAL A 63 -21.90 8.11 -6.26
CA VAL A 63 -20.47 8.33 -5.99
C VAL A 63 -19.97 9.46 -6.90
N PRO A 64 -19.47 10.57 -6.35
CA PRO A 64 -18.90 11.67 -7.14
C PRO A 64 -17.67 11.25 -7.94
N SER A 65 -17.46 11.89 -9.09
CA SER A 65 -16.29 11.69 -9.95
C SER A 65 -15.01 12.34 -9.40
N GLU A 66 -15.15 13.38 -8.58
CA GLU A 66 -14.02 14.10 -7.98
C GLU A 66 -13.43 13.37 -6.77
N ARG A 67 -12.24 13.81 -6.32
CA ARG A 67 -11.58 13.25 -5.13
C ARG A 67 -12.53 13.32 -3.93
N MET A 68 -13.02 12.16 -3.51
CA MET A 68 -13.85 12.07 -2.31
C MET A 68 -13.04 12.54 -1.11
N GLY A 69 -13.58 13.48 -0.34
CA GLY A 69 -13.06 13.86 0.97
C GLY A 69 -13.30 12.79 2.03
N VAL A 70 -12.76 13.03 3.22
CA VAL A 70 -12.83 12.14 4.41
C VAL A 70 -14.23 12.11 4.99
N ASP A 71 -14.83 13.30 5.10
CA ASP A 71 -16.16 13.55 5.64
C ASP A 71 -17.18 13.69 4.52
N TYR A 72 -17.17 12.77 3.56
CA TYR A 72 -18.24 12.80 2.56
C TYR A 72 -19.57 12.60 3.28
N PRO A 73 -20.54 13.52 3.11
CA PRO A 73 -21.88 13.33 3.68
C PRO A 73 -22.46 12.00 3.19
N ASN A 74 -23.43 11.48 3.94
CA ASN A 74 -24.17 10.26 3.60
C ASN A 74 -24.43 10.20 2.09
N LEU A 75 -23.83 9.20 1.42
CA LEU A 75 -23.92 9.11 -0.02
C LEU A 75 -25.40 8.96 -0.41
N PRO A 76 -25.92 9.78 -1.34
CA PRO A 76 -27.30 9.62 -1.79
C PRO A 76 -27.49 8.24 -2.41
N ARG A 77 -28.53 7.51 -2.00
CA ARG A 77 -28.84 6.21 -2.58
C ARG A 77 -29.35 6.38 -4.02
N ARG A 78 -28.86 5.53 -4.92
CA ARG A 78 -29.48 5.32 -6.23
C ARG A 78 -30.68 4.41 -6.06
N ARG A 79 -31.75 4.69 -6.79
CA ARG A 79 -32.93 3.82 -6.88
C ARG A 79 -32.91 3.15 -8.25
N THR A 80 -32.14 2.08 -8.37
CA THR A 80 -32.07 1.24 -9.57
C THR A 80 -32.50 -0.18 -9.23
N ARG A 81 -32.97 -0.96 -10.20
CA ARG A 81 -33.24 -2.39 -9.99
C ARG A 81 -32.02 -3.09 -9.39
N LEU A 82 -30.83 -2.83 -9.93
CA LEU A 82 -29.60 -3.45 -9.48
C LEU A 82 -29.22 -3.05 -8.04
N SER A 83 -29.54 -1.84 -7.60
CA SER A 83 -29.28 -1.39 -6.22
C SER A 83 -29.93 -2.30 -5.16
N ASN A 84 -31.05 -2.94 -5.50
CA ASN A 84 -31.74 -3.88 -4.61
C ASN A 84 -30.98 -5.18 -4.37
N PHE A 85 -30.05 -5.52 -5.27
CA PHE A 85 -29.24 -6.73 -5.22
C PHE A 85 -27.80 -6.45 -4.78
N THR A 86 -27.51 -5.26 -4.25
CA THR A 86 -26.16 -4.92 -3.72
C THR A 86 -26.04 -5.18 -2.23
N LEU A 87 -24.85 -5.50 -1.72
CA LEU A 87 -24.58 -5.63 -0.27
C LEU A 87 -25.12 -4.46 0.57
N PHE A 88 -25.40 -3.31 -0.05
CA PHE A 88 -25.92 -2.10 0.56
C PHE A 88 -27.45 -2.00 0.64
N HIS A 89 -28.23 -3.01 0.25
CA HIS A 89 -29.69 -2.96 0.36
C HIS A 89 -30.15 -2.58 1.79
N PRO A 90 -31.08 -1.62 1.99
CA PRO A 90 -31.39 -1.06 3.32
C PRO A 90 -31.80 -2.07 4.38
N GLU A 91 -32.46 -3.15 3.99
CA GLU A 91 -32.94 -4.21 4.88
C GLU A 91 -31.84 -5.18 5.31
N ARG A 92 -30.66 -5.14 4.66
CA ARG A 92 -29.55 -6.02 5.02
C ARG A 92 -28.85 -5.47 6.27
N LYS A 93 -28.67 -6.34 7.26
CA LYS A 93 -27.93 -6.06 8.48
C LYS A 93 -26.89 -7.14 8.68
N TYR A 94 -25.69 -6.73 9.03
CA TYR A 94 -24.57 -7.63 9.24
C TYR A 94 -24.23 -7.69 10.73
N ALA A 95 -23.99 -8.88 11.27
CA ALA A 95 -23.52 -9.01 12.64
C ALA A 95 -22.08 -8.50 12.76
N ILE A 96 -21.20 -8.91 11.83
CA ILE A 96 -19.78 -8.59 11.85
C ILE A 96 -19.32 -8.21 10.44
N LEU A 97 -18.60 -7.10 10.33
CA LEU A 97 -17.81 -6.74 9.17
C LEU A 97 -16.32 -6.95 9.50
N ALA A 98 -15.72 -7.98 8.91
CA ALA A 98 -14.28 -8.18 8.97
C ALA A 98 -13.64 -7.68 7.67
N ILE A 99 -12.68 -6.76 7.78
CA ILE A 99 -11.99 -6.13 6.65
C ILE A 99 -10.54 -6.60 6.67
N ASP A 100 -10.24 -7.57 5.83
CA ASP A 100 -8.86 -8.00 5.59
C ASP A 100 -8.10 -6.96 4.74
N GLU A 101 -6.82 -6.78 5.02
CA GLU A 101 -5.98 -5.72 4.47
C GLU A 101 -6.63 -4.33 4.48
N VAL A 102 -7.15 -3.92 5.65
CA VAL A 102 -7.89 -2.65 5.83
C VAL A 102 -7.12 -1.41 5.35
N HIS A 103 -5.80 -1.50 5.25
CA HIS A 103 -4.96 -0.45 4.67
C HIS A 103 -5.32 -0.14 3.20
N MET A 104 -6.02 -1.02 2.49
CA MET A 104 -6.57 -0.75 1.15
C MET A 104 -7.67 0.32 1.17
N ALA A 105 -8.30 0.57 2.32
CA ALA A 105 -9.30 1.62 2.56
C ALA A 105 -8.71 2.87 3.25
N ARG A 106 -7.38 2.97 3.40
CA ARG A 106 -6.69 4.07 4.09
C ARG A 106 -6.75 5.42 3.38
N LYS A 107 -7.27 5.50 2.15
CA LYS A 107 -7.37 6.77 1.41
C LYS A 107 -8.82 7.04 1.03
N PRO A 108 -9.28 8.28 1.13
CA PRO A 108 -10.59 8.67 0.61
C PRO A 108 -10.75 8.24 -0.85
N GLY A 109 -11.79 7.46 -1.13
CA GLY A 109 -11.99 6.77 -2.39
C GLY A 109 -13.02 5.65 -2.27
N LYS A 110 -13.31 4.96 -3.38
CA LYS A 110 -14.41 3.97 -3.43
C LYS A 110 -14.26 2.84 -2.40
N ALA A 111 -13.04 2.38 -2.13
CA ALA A 111 -12.78 1.37 -1.08
C ALA A 111 -13.20 1.88 0.29
N HIS A 112 -12.73 3.08 0.63
CA HIS A 112 -13.01 3.75 1.90
C HIS A 112 -14.52 3.93 2.09
N CYS A 113 -15.20 4.50 1.09
CA CYS A 113 -16.65 4.70 1.15
C CYS A 113 -17.43 3.38 1.25
N ALA A 114 -17.07 2.36 0.47
CA ALA A 114 -17.71 1.05 0.53
C ALA A 114 -17.60 0.43 1.93
N CYS A 115 -16.40 0.44 2.51
CA CYS A 115 -16.18 -0.07 3.87
C CYS A 115 -16.95 0.76 4.92
N THR A 116 -16.94 2.09 4.82
CA THR A 116 -17.69 2.97 5.75
C THR A 116 -19.20 2.75 5.68
N GLU A 117 -19.78 2.58 4.48
CA GLU A 117 -21.20 2.29 4.33
C GLU A 117 -21.56 0.88 4.83
N LEU A 118 -20.72 -0.13 4.56
CA LEU A 118 -20.92 -1.47 5.15
C LEU A 118 -20.82 -1.45 6.68
N ARG A 119 -19.88 -0.67 7.24
CA ARG A 119 -19.75 -0.48 8.69
C ARG A 119 -21.03 0.06 9.31
N LYS A 120 -21.69 1.03 8.68
CA LYS A 120 -22.99 1.57 9.15
C LYS A 120 -24.10 0.49 9.17
N MET A 121 -23.94 -0.58 8.40
CA MET A 121 -24.88 -1.70 8.33
C MET A 121 -24.47 -2.89 9.22
N ALA A 122 -23.29 -2.83 9.83
CA ALA A 122 -22.74 -3.88 10.67
C ALA A 122 -22.85 -3.52 12.16
N HIS A 123 -23.08 -4.53 13.00
CA HIS A 123 -23.10 -4.34 14.46
C HIS A 123 -21.68 -4.21 15.04
N MET A 124 -20.75 -5.03 14.56
CA MET A 124 -19.33 -4.98 14.93
C MET A 124 -18.46 -4.88 13.69
N THR A 125 -17.34 -4.15 13.77
CA THR A 125 -16.35 -4.03 12.70
C THR A 125 -14.95 -4.37 13.21
N VAL A 126 -14.21 -5.17 12.45
CA VAL A 126 -12.83 -5.57 12.73
C VAL A 126 -11.98 -5.34 11.49
N GLY A 127 -10.89 -4.60 11.62
CA GLY A 127 -9.90 -4.41 10.56
C GLY A 127 -8.66 -5.27 10.83
N LEU A 128 -8.14 -5.91 9.79
CA LEU A 128 -6.89 -6.68 9.84
C LEU A 128 -5.89 -6.09 8.84
N THR A 129 -4.64 -5.92 9.24
CA THR A 129 -3.53 -5.52 8.36
C THR A 129 -2.20 -5.74 9.07
N ALA A 130 -1.20 -6.24 8.35
CA ALA A 130 0.18 -6.27 8.85
C ALA A 130 0.85 -4.88 8.74
N THR A 131 0.37 -4.05 7.81
CA THR A 131 0.99 -2.78 7.41
C THR A 131 -0.04 -1.65 7.48
N PRO A 132 -0.35 -1.13 8.68
CA PRO A 132 -1.38 -0.10 8.84
C PRO A 132 -0.95 1.27 8.30
N ILE A 133 0.35 1.53 8.17
CA ILE A 133 0.92 2.74 7.55
C ILE A 133 1.65 2.31 6.29
N ILE A 134 1.29 2.85 5.13
CA ILE A 134 1.92 2.50 3.84
C ILE A 134 2.62 3.72 3.24
N THR A 135 1.93 4.85 3.22
CA THR A 135 2.41 6.06 2.54
C THR A 135 2.63 7.21 3.47
N ASP A 136 1.77 7.36 4.48
CA ASP A 136 1.78 8.53 5.32
C ASP A 136 1.09 8.22 6.65
N PRO A 137 1.49 8.84 7.77
CA PRO A 137 0.87 8.56 9.05
C PRO A 137 -0.65 8.81 9.11
N ARG A 138 -1.21 9.70 8.27
CA ARG A 138 -2.68 9.89 8.16
C ARG A 138 -3.44 8.63 7.75
N ASP A 139 -2.75 7.65 7.16
CA ASP A 139 -3.32 6.34 6.85
C ASP A 139 -4.04 5.74 8.08
N LEU A 140 -3.50 5.93 9.30
CA LEU A 140 -4.12 5.48 10.55
C LEU A 140 -5.45 6.17 10.84
N GLY A 141 -5.51 7.50 10.66
CA GLY A 141 -6.74 8.26 10.90
C GLY A 141 -7.86 7.82 9.95
N TYR A 142 -7.52 7.56 8.69
CA TYR A 142 -8.48 7.06 7.71
C TYR A 142 -8.93 5.63 7.98
N ILE A 143 -8.03 4.75 8.42
CA ILE A 143 -8.40 3.40 8.86
C ILE A 143 -9.32 3.49 10.09
N GLY A 144 -8.96 4.30 11.08
CA GLY A 144 -9.79 4.53 12.27
C GLY A 144 -11.18 5.06 11.91
N HIS A 145 -11.27 5.95 10.91
CA HIS A 145 -12.55 6.43 10.39
C HIS A 145 -13.42 5.30 9.84
N VAL A 146 -12.85 4.46 8.97
CA VAL A 146 -13.52 3.28 8.38
C VAL A 146 -13.97 2.29 9.45
N LEU A 147 -13.18 2.10 10.50
CA LEU A 147 -13.50 1.19 11.61
C LEU A 147 -14.50 1.79 12.60
N GLY A 148 -14.83 3.07 12.50
CA GLY A 148 -15.80 3.73 13.38
C GLY A 148 -15.24 4.13 14.74
N PHE A 149 -13.93 4.26 14.87
CA PHE A 149 -13.31 4.72 16.12
C PHE A 149 -13.68 6.19 16.36
N THR A 150 -14.31 6.46 17.51
CA THR A 150 -14.86 7.78 17.87
C THR A 150 -13.82 8.91 17.78
N GLN A 151 -12.56 8.62 18.11
CA GLN A 151 -11.41 9.52 18.06
C GLN A 151 -11.03 9.97 16.64
N PHE A 152 -11.60 9.32 15.63
CA PHE A 152 -11.37 9.53 14.20
C PHE A 152 -12.67 9.80 13.43
N GLN A 153 -13.73 10.28 14.11
CA GLN A 153 -14.95 10.75 13.47
C GLN A 153 -15.11 12.27 13.62
N GLY A 154 -15.71 12.92 12.61
CA GLY A 154 -16.14 14.33 12.67
C GLY A 154 -15.05 15.29 13.16
N ASN A 155 -15.38 16.12 14.14
CA ASN A 155 -14.48 17.16 14.68
C ASN A 155 -13.13 16.60 15.16
N ALA A 156 -13.11 15.40 15.76
CA ALA A 156 -11.88 14.79 16.27
C ALA A 156 -10.89 14.44 15.14
N MET A 157 -11.40 14.04 13.97
CA MET A 157 -10.60 13.79 12.78
C MET A 157 -10.08 15.10 12.18
N GLU A 158 -10.92 16.13 12.13
CA GLU A 158 -10.55 17.44 11.58
C GLU A 158 -9.49 18.14 12.44
N GLU A 159 -9.55 18.04 13.78
CA GLU A 159 -8.49 18.53 14.68
C GLU A 159 -7.15 17.85 14.40
N LYS A 160 -7.13 16.52 14.31
CA LYS A 160 -5.92 15.74 13.99
C LYS A 160 -5.36 16.09 12.61
N ARG A 161 -6.25 16.37 11.65
CA ARG A 161 -5.88 16.79 10.29
C ARG A 161 -5.28 18.20 10.28
N LYS A 162 -5.87 19.15 11.00
CA LYS A 162 -5.34 20.51 11.14
C LYS A 162 -3.96 20.50 11.78
N GLU A 163 -3.77 19.73 12.84
CA GLU A 163 -2.46 19.60 13.50
C GLU A 163 -1.42 18.99 12.56
N TYR A 164 -1.78 17.93 11.82
CA TYR A 164 -0.90 17.35 10.81
C TYR A 164 -0.50 18.37 9.72
N PHE A 165 -1.43 19.17 9.21
CA PHE A 165 -1.12 20.19 8.22
C PHE A 165 -0.29 21.34 8.79
N ARG A 166 -0.47 21.69 10.07
CA ARG A 166 0.41 22.65 10.77
C ARG A 166 1.85 22.17 10.76
N ILE A 167 2.08 20.88 11.06
CA ILE A 167 3.39 20.24 11.01
C ILE A 167 3.94 20.26 9.59
N LYS A 168 3.18 19.79 8.60
CA LYS A 168 3.61 19.76 7.19
C LYS A 168 3.94 21.15 6.63
N ASN A 169 3.17 22.16 6.99
CA ASN A 169 3.42 23.53 6.54
C ASN A 169 4.68 24.10 7.21
N LYS A 170 4.95 23.76 8.48
CA LYS A 170 6.22 24.08 9.15
C LYS A 170 7.39 23.37 8.47
N GLU A 171 7.30 22.05 8.25
CA GLU A 171 8.28 21.26 7.49
C GLU A 171 8.53 21.83 6.10
N ALA A 172 7.49 22.24 5.37
CA ALA A 172 7.63 22.80 4.03
C ALA A 172 8.34 24.15 4.04
N ARG A 173 8.07 25.01 5.05
CA ARG A 173 8.80 26.26 5.27
C ARG A 173 10.26 25.98 5.62
N ASP A 174 10.51 25.02 6.50
CA ASP A 174 11.85 24.61 6.91
C ASP A 174 12.64 23.95 5.76
N THR A 175 11.97 23.20 4.89
CA THR A 175 12.54 22.58 3.69
C THR A 175 12.81 23.62 2.61
N LYS A 176 11.93 24.61 2.43
CA LYS A 176 12.18 25.75 1.55
C LYS A 176 13.37 26.54 2.06
N ALA A 177 13.42 26.81 3.37
CA ALA A 177 14.58 27.40 4.02
C ALA A 177 15.83 26.52 3.89
N ALA A 178 15.71 25.18 3.88
CA ALA A 178 16.81 24.26 3.66
C ALA A 178 17.30 24.23 2.20
N LYS A 179 16.41 24.34 1.21
CA LYS A 179 16.78 24.54 -0.20
C LYS A 179 17.48 25.89 -0.39
N ASP A 180 16.95 26.94 0.23
CA ASP A 180 17.60 28.25 0.26
C ASP A 180 18.95 28.18 1.01
N ARG A 181 19.09 27.33 2.03
CA ARG A 181 20.37 27.03 2.69
C ARG A 181 21.33 26.30 1.76
N MET A 182 20.90 25.26 1.05
CA MET A 182 21.74 24.56 0.08
C MET A 182 22.29 25.55 -0.96
N VAL A 183 21.44 26.46 -1.44
CA VAL A 183 21.83 27.57 -2.32
C VAL A 183 22.81 28.54 -1.64
N ARG A 184 22.60 28.88 -0.35
CA ARG A 184 23.52 29.75 0.42
C ARG A 184 24.86 29.10 0.76
N ILE A 185 24.90 27.79 1.01
CA ILE A 185 26.12 27.00 1.24
C ILE A 185 26.94 26.96 -0.06
N ILE A 186 26.27 26.73 -1.20
CA ILE A 186 26.89 26.86 -2.53
C ILE A 186 27.43 28.27 -2.78
N GLN A 187 26.85 29.30 -2.15
CA GLN A 187 27.27 30.70 -2.22
C GLN A 187 28.23 31.14 -1.08
N GLY A 188 28.72 30.22 -0.24
CA GLY A 188 29.72 30.52 0.80
C GLY A 188 29.21 31.36 1.99
N LYS A 189 27.91 31.33 2.29
CA LYS A 189 27.32 32.07 3.42
C LYS A 189 26.99 31.16 4.60
N ASP A 190 27.18 31.68 5.81
CA ASP A 190 27.02 30.94 7.06
C ASP A 190 25.55 30.56 7.37
N VAL A 191 25.36 29.42 8.03
CA VAL A 191 24.07 28.76 8.18
C VAL A 191 23.80 28.30 9.62
N LYS A 192 22.60 28.61 10.15
CA LYS A 192 22.09 28.08 11.44
C LYS A 192 21.11 26.91 11.27
N ASP A 193 21.18 25.97 12.20
CA ASP A 193 20.38 24.74 12.27
C ASP A 193 18.91 24.96 12.70
N ILE A 194 18.02 24.08 12.21
CA ILE A 194 16.60 24.02 12.60
C ILE A 194 16.33 22.67 13.26
N LEU A 195 16.16 22.69 14.59
CA LEU A 195 15.91 21.51 15.45
C LEU A 195 14.41 21.27 15.74
N ASP A 196 13.53 22.03 15.08
CA ASP A 196 12.20 22.39 15.60
C ASP A 196 11.03 21.56 15.02
N SER A 197 11.30 20.66 14.08
CA SER A 197 10.30 19.85 13.35
C SER A 197 9.95 18.54 14.08
N LEU A 198 10.91 17.92 14.77
CA LEU A 198 10.75 16.61 15.42
C LEU A 198 9.76 16.64 16.59
N GLN A 199 9.76 17.70 17.41
CA GLN A 199 8.84 17.81 18.55
C GLN A 199 7.36 17.82 18.13
N SER A 200 7.05 18.46 17.00
CA SER A 200 5.66 18.54 16.53
C SER A 200 5.21 17.19 15.95
N LEU A 201 6.12 16.44 15.31
CA LEU A 201 5.86 15.08 14.87
C LEU A 201 5.60 14.12 16.05
N TYR A 202 6.41 14.19 17.12
CA TYR A 202 6.20 13.37 18.32
C TYR A 202 4.83 13.61 18.96
N ARG A 203 4.41 14.88 19.11
CA ARG A 203 3.06 15.21 19.62
C ARG A 203 1.97 14.55 18.78
N TRP A 204 2.11 14.59 17.46
CA TRP A 204 1.14 13.95 16.57
C TRP A 204 1.13 12.42 16.71
N ILE A 205 2.30 11.80 16.87
CA ILE A 205 2.43 10.36 17.13
C ILE A 205 1.73 9.98 18.44
N ASP A 206 1.96 10.74 19.51
CA ASP A 206 1.36 10.48 20.82
C ASP A 206 -0.18 10.57 20.75
N MET A 207 -0.71 11.59 20.07
CA MET A 207 -2.15 11.71 19.82
C MET A 207 -2.75 10.50 19.08
N GLN A 208 -2.00 9.89 18.15
CA GLN A 208 -2.47 8.66 17.49
C GLN A 208 -2.37 7.45 18.42
N ARG A 209 -1.30 7.33 19.20
CA ARG A 209 -1.10 6.22 20.14
C ARG A 209 -2.20 6.19 21.19
N GLU A 210 -2.49 7.33 21.81
CA GLU A 210 -3.57 7.45 22.80
C GLU A 210 -4.93 7.05 22.21
N ALA A 211 -5.20 7.44 20.97
CA ALA A 211 -6.45 7.11 20.29
C ALA A 211 -6.58 5.62 19.93
N LEU A 212 -5.46 4.91 19.74
CA LEU A 212 -5.43 3.55 19.21
C LEU A 212 -5.11 2.47 20.25
N VAL A 213 -4.49 2.81 21.38
CA VAL A 213 -3.96 1.84 22.36
C VAL A 213 -5.02 0.86 22.86
N ASN A 214 -6.25 1.32 23.03
CA ASN A 214 -7.36 0.51 23.56
C ASN A 214 -8.16 -0.25 22.48
N VAL A 215 -7.85 -0.03 21.20
CA VAL A 215 -8.60 -0.58 20.07
C VAL A 215 -7.74 -1.36 19.07
N MET A 216 -6.41 -1.34 19.25
CA MET A 216 -5.45 -1.97 18.35
C MET A 216 -4.62 -2.99 19.12
N ILE A 217 -4.55 -4.21 18.58
CA ILE A 217 -3.62 -5.25 19.03
C ILE A 217 -2.55 -5.42 17.97
N ARG A 218 -1.28 -5.25 18.34
CA ARG A 218 -0.12 -5.55 17.50
C ARG A 218 0.82 -6.48 18.25
N ARG A 219 1.15 -7.60 17.60
CA ARG A 219 2.18 -8.54 18.04
C ARG A 219 3.26 -8.59 16.97
N ASP A 220 4.49 -8.86 17.37
CA ASP A 220 5.66 -9.00 16.51
C ASP A 220 6.50 -10.22 16.93
N ARG A 221 7.65 -10.42 16.28
CA ARG A 221 8.57 -11.53 16.58
C ARG A 221 9.09 -11.57 18.02
N ASN A 222 9.03 -10.44 18.74
CA ASN A 222 9.48 -10.33 20.11
C ASN A 222 8.34 -10.52 21.12
N SER A 223 7.10 -10.69 20.63
CA SER A 223 5.94 -10.89 21.50
C SER A 223 5.97 -12.27 22.15
N THR A 224 5.64 -12.32 23.44
CA THR A 224 5.63 -13.53 24.25
C THR A 224 4.21 -13.99 24.58
N ASP A 225 4.04 -15.29 24.79
CA ASP A 225 2.82 -15.90 25.29
C ASP A 225 2.66 -15.67 26.82
N ALA A 226 1.58 -16.19 27.38
CA ALA A 226 1.29 -16.06 28.82
C ALA A 226 2.34 -16.74 29.73
N ASN A 227 3.19 -17.62 29.19
CA ASN A 227 4.25 -18.31 29.90
C ASN A 227 5.63 -17.66 29.68
N GLY A 228 5.68 -16.51 28.98
CA GLY A 228 6.93 -15.83 28.64
C GLY A 228 7.68 -16.43 27.46
N LYS A 229 7.12 -17.41 26.74
CA LYS A 229 7.75 -18.01 25.56
C LYS A 229 7.46 -17.18 24.30
N PRO A 230 8.40 -17.07 23.35
CA PRO A 230 8.13 -16.40 22.08
C PRO A 230 6.91 -17.00 21.38
N ILE A 231 6.00 -16.15 20.87
CA ILE A 231 4.83 -16.60 20.10
C ILE A 231 5.27 -17.16 18.73
N GLN A 232 6.43 -16.76 18.25
CA GLN A 232 7.03 -17.22 17.00
C GLN A 232 8.47 -17.68 17.25
N ASP A 233 8.79 -18.89 16.81
CA ASP A 233 10.14 -19.43 16.80
C ASP A 233 10.71 -19.34 15.38
N LEU A 234 11.00 -18.11 14.95
CA LEU A 234 11.58 -17.83 13.64
C LEU A 234 13.07 -17.51 13.79
N PRO A 235 13.95 -18.03 12.92
CA PRO A 235 15.35 -17.62 12.89
C PRO A 235 15.51 -16.10 12.70
N PRO A 236 16.61 -15.50 13.18
CA PRO A 236 16.89 -14.08 12.97
C PRO A 236 16.89 -13.73 11.47
N LEU A 237 16.20 -12.64 11.13
CA LEU A 237 16.30 -12.04 9.80
C LEU A 237 17.68 -11.40 9.64
N VAL A 238 18.44 -11.86 8.66
CA VAL A 238 19.72 -11.27 8.25
C VAL A 238 19.48 -10.48 6.96
N ASN A 239 19.74 -9.18 7.00
CA ASN A 239 19.74 -8.32 5.82
C ASN A 239 21.18 -8.22 5.29
N VAL A 240 21.37 -8.58 4.02
CA VAL A 240 22.65 -8.41 3.33
C VAL A 240 22.46 -7.42 2.19
N ASP A 241 23.07 -6.25 2.33
CA ASP A 241 23.06 -5.22 1.30
C ASP A 241 24.19 -5.49 0.29
N VAL A 242 23.81 -5.74 -0.96
CA VAL A 242 24.76 -5.97 -2.06
C VAL A 242 24.93 -4.68 -2.85
N LEU A 243 26.09 -4.04 -2.69
CA LEU A 243 26.46 -2.85 -3.45
C LEU A 243 27.11 -3.25 -4.76
N LEU A 244 26.49 -2.85 -5.87
CA LEU A 244 26.95 -3.18 -7.22
C LEU A 244 27.45 -1.92 -7.93
N THR A 245 28.59 -2.04 -8.61
CA THR A 245 29.17 -1.02 -9.46
C THR A 245 28.64 -1.18 -10.88
N LEU A 246 27.95 -0.16 -11.38
CA LEU A 246 27.40 -0.18 -12.74
C LEU A 246 28.51 -0.29 -13.79
N ARG A 247 28.21 -0.97 -14.90
CA ARG A 247 29.08 -1.00 -16.08
C ARG A 247 29.13 0.39 -16.74
N PRO A 248 30.20 0.70 -17.51
CA PRO A 248 30.33 2.02 -18.15
C PRO A 248 29.13 2.40 -19.04
N ASP A 249 28.56 1.45 -19.76
CA ASP A 249 27.38 1.63 -20.60
C ASP A 249 26.09 1.86 -19.79
N GLU A 250 25.94 1.19 -18.64
CA GLU A 250 24.87 1.43 -17.68
C GLU A 250 25.00 2.80 -16.98
N MET A 251 26.22 3.32 -16.83
CA MET A 251 26.45 4.67 -16.33
C MET A 251 26.12 5.72 -17.40
N GLU A 252 26.48 5.46 -18.65
CA GLU A 252 26.27 6.39 -19.76
C GLU A 252 24.78 6.68 -20.00
N ILE A 253 23.89 5.68 -19.91
CA ILE A 253 22.45 5.93 -20.00
C ILE A 253 21.93 6.88 -18.91
N GLN A 254 22.50 6.86 -17.70
CA GLN A 254 22.12 7.81 -16.65
C GLN A 254 22.51 9.24 -17.03
N ARG A 255 23.67 9.40 -17.68
CA ARG A 255 24.14 10.68 -18.21
C ARG A 255 23.22 11.19 -19.33
N LEU A 256 22.83 10.30 -20.27
CA LEU A 256 21.92 10.65 -21.36
C LEU A 256 20.54 11.07 -20.86
N LEU A 257 19.95 10.33 -19.91
CA LEU A 257 18.67 10.69 -19.29
C LEU A 257 18.73 12.07 -18.60
N ALA A 258 19.85 12.37 -17.92
CA ALA A 258 20.06 13.67 -17.29
C ALA A 258 20.20 14.80 -18.32
N GLU A 259 20.87 14.53 -19.44
CA GLU A 259 21.07 15.51 -20.51
C GLU A 259 19.78 15.77 -21.29
N GLU A 260 18.98 14.75 -21.59
CA GLU A 260 17.66 14.90 -22.21
C GLU A 260 16.75 15.81 -21.38
N LEU A 261 16.76 15.64 -20.05
CA LEU A 261 16.00 16.51 -19.15
C LEU A 261 16.47 17.97 -19.20
N ARG A 262 17.78 18.21 -19.33
CA ARG A 262 18.34 19.57 -19.48
C ARG A 262 17.93 20.18 -20.82
N GLN A 263 18.01 19.43 -21.90
CA GLN A 263 17.72 19.90 -23.26
C GLN A 263 16.23 20.23 -23.46
N GLN A 264 15.33 19.43 -22.89
CA GLN A 264 13.89 19.68 -22.98
C GLN A 264 13.46 20.95 -22.21
N ASN A 265 14.37 21.59 -21.46
CA ASN A 265 14.16 22.82 -20.69
C ASN A 265 12.89 22.80 -19.83
N VAL A 266 12.50 21.59 -19.39
CA VAL A 266 11.21 21.35 -18.76
C VAL A 266 11.30 21.87 -17.33
N PRO A 267 10.35 22.71 -16.88
CA PRO A 267 10.31 23.09 -15.48
C PRO A 267 10.20 21.82 -14.62
N LEU A 268 11.13 21.69 -13.67
CA LEU A 268 11.20 20.63 -12.67
C LEU A 268 10.00 20.75 -11.71
N ASN A 269 8.82 20.43 -12.21
CA ASN A 269 7.62 20.26 -11.41
C ASN A 269 7.50 18.78 -11.00
N GLY A 270 6.61 18.51 -10.03
CA GLY A 270 6.51 17.17 -9.43
C GLY A 270 6.18 16.02 -10.40
N LYS A 271 5.51 16.30 -11.53
CA LYS A 271 5.20 15.26 -12.54
C LYS A 271 6.43 14.93 -13.38
N ASN A 272 7.13 15.94 -13.88
CA ASN A 272 8.29 15.76 -14.74
C ASN A 272 9.47 15.12 -13.99
N LEU A 273 9.64 15.50 -12.72
CA LEU A 273 10.62 14.90 -11.83
C LEU A 273 10.32 13.41 -11.57
N HIS A 274 9.04 13.03 -11.45
CA HIS A 274 8.64 11.63 -11.26
C HIS A 274 8.97 10.78 -12.49
N SER A 275 8.64 11.27 -13.69
CA SER A 275 8.96 10.58 -14.94
C SER A 275 10.46 10.39 -15.13
N PHE A 276 11.26 11.41 -14.82
CA PHE A 276 12.72 11.33 -14.85
C PHE A 276 13.28 10.26 -13.89
N TYR A 277 12.87 10.28 -12.62
CA TYR A 277 13.30 9.25 -11.65
C TYR A 277 12.83 7.85 -12.04
N LEU A 278 11.66 7.72 -12.67
CA LEU A 278 11.19 6.45 -13.20
C LEU A 278 12.11 5.94 -14.32
N GLY A 279 12.53 6.82 -15.23
CA GLY A 279 13.50 6.50 -16.30
C GLY A 279 14.83 6.02 -15.73
N ILE A 280 15.40 6.74 -14.76
CA ILE A 280 16.63 6.31 -14.04
C ILE A 280 16.44 4.93 -13.42
N ARG A 281 15.34 4.72 -12.68
CA ARG A 281 15.08 3.44 -12.00
C ARG A 281 14.95 2.27 -12.97
N LYS A 282 14.33 2.50 -14.14
CA LYS A 282 14.27 1.52 -15.23
C LYS A 282 15.67 1.22 -15.77
N ALA A 283 16.45 2.25 -16.10
CA ALA A 283 17.81 2.11 -16.64
C ALA A 283 18.78 1.41 -15.65
N LEU A 284 18.58 1.61 -14.34
CA LEU A 284 19.31 0.91 -13.27
C LEU A 284 18.95 -0.58 -13.14
N LEU A 285 17.89 -1.06 -13.79
CA LEU A 285 17.56 -2.49 -13.88
C LEU A 285 18.17 -3.09 -15.15
N HIS A 286 18.06 -2.38 -16.27
CA HIS A 286 18.71 -2.71 -17.53
C HIS A 286 18.78 -1.45 -18.39
N LYS A 287 19.95 -1.13 -18.98
CA LYS A 287 20.20 0.13 -19.71
C LYS A 287 19.15 0.43 -20.78
N LYS A 288 18.66 -0.58 -21.51
CA LYS A 288 17.65 -0.43 -22.56
C LYS A 288 16.22 -0.15 -22.08
N LEU A 289 15.91 -0.35 -20.80
CA LEU A 289 14.61 0.02 -20.23
C LEU A 289 14.46 1.53 -20.03
N GLY A 290 15.57 2.29 -20.11
CA GLY A 290 15.52 3.75 -20.13
C GLY A 290 14.82 4.31 -21.38
N GLU A 291 14.73 3.51 -22.46
CA GLU A 291 14.09 3.88 -23.73
C GLU A 291 14.73 5.11 -24.41
N VAL A 292 16.03 5.35 -24.19
CA VAL A 292 16.78 6.47 -24.78
C VAL A 292 17.78 5.95 -25.83
N PRO A 293 17.79 6.47 -27.07
CA PRO A 293 18.80 6.10 -28.07
C PRO A 293 20.25 6.35 -27.59
N PRO A 294 21.21 5.46 -27.90
CA PRO A 294 21.07 4.21 -28.67
C PRO A 294 20.60 3.01 -27.83
N TYR A 295 20.35 3.18 -26.53
CA TYR A 295 19.95 2.13 -25.60
C TYR A 295 18.45 1.83 -25.67
N VAL A 296 18.03 1.21 -26.77
CA VAL A 296 16.67 0.71 -26.97
C VAL A 296 16.70 -0.77 -27.32
N PHE A 297 15.67 -1.52 -26.91
CA PHE A 297 15.55 -2.91 -27.32
C PHE A 297 15.27 -3.00 -28.82
N PRO A 298 15.95 -3.90 -29.56
CA PRO A 298 15.64 -4.09 -30.97
C PRO A 298 14.29 -4.80 -31.13
N ALA A 299 13.68 -4.66 -32.30
CA ALA A 299 12.38 -5.26 -32.61
C ALA A 299 12.40 -6.80 -32.48
N ASN A 300 13.52 -7.44 -32.77
CA ASN A 300 13.74 -8.89 -32.68
C ASN A 300 14.33 -9.32 -31.31
N LEU A 301 13.84 -8.75 -30.21
CA LEU A 301 14.34 -9.00 -28.85
C LEU A 301 14.51 -10.49 -28.49
N ARG A 302 13.65 -11.37 -29.01
CA ARG A 302 13.70 -12.82 -28.74
C ARG A 302 14.96 -13.52 -29.27
N GLU A 303 15.65 -12.90 -30.22
CA GLU A 303 16.86 -13.45 -30.84
C GLU A 303 18.14 -12.91 -30.20
N VAL A 304 18.03 -11.85 -29.39
CA VAL A 304 19.18 -11.24 -28.70
C VAL A 304 19.55 -12.12 -27.51
N ARG A 305 20.77 -12.64 -27.50
CA ARG A 305 21.27 -13.37 -26.34
C ARG A 305 21.64 -12.40 -25.24
N TYR A 306 21.34 -12.76 -24.01
CA TYR A 306 21.65 -11.92 -22.85
C TYR A 306 23.15 -11.61 -22.73
N GLN A 307 24.04 -12.54 -23.12
CA GLN A 307 25.49 -12.30 -23.05
C GLN A 307 25.96 -11.15 -23.94
N ASP A 308 25.23 -10.87 -25.02
CA ASP A 308 25.56 -9.79 -25.96
C ASP A 308 25.10 -8.43 -25.41
N ASP A 309 24.24 -8.40 -24.39
CA ASP A 309 23.71 -7.19 -23.79
C ASP A 309 23.43 -7.36 -22.28
N PRO A 310 24.49 -7.48 -21.46
CA PRO A 310 24.34 -7.81 -20.05
C PRO A 310 23.90 -6.62 -19.20
N SER A 311 23.53 -6.93 -17.95
CA SER A 311 23.26 -5.94 -16.91
C SER A 311 23.78 -6.42 -15.55
N THR A 312 24.45 -5.52 -14.84
CA THR A 312 25.14 -5.81 -13.57
C THR A 312 24.21 -6.43 -12.52
N LYS A 313 22.97 -5.94 -12.39
CA LYS A 313 22.02 -6.49 -11.41
C LYS A 313 21.53 -7.88 -11.77
N ILE A 314 21.30 -8.13 -13.06
CA ILE A 314 20.85 -9.43 -13.54
C ILE A 314 21.99 -10.44 -13.41
N ASP A 315 23.23 -10.05 -13.71
CA ASP A 315 24.42 -10.90 -13.49
C ASP A 315 24.59 -11.27 -12.02
N ALA A 316 24.47 -10.30 -11.11
CA ALA A 316 24.53 -10.54 -9.67
C ALA A 316 23.41 -11.47 -9.20
N LEU A 317 22.18 -11.31 -9.73
CA LEU A 317 21.07 -12.22 -9.46
C LEU A 317 21.36 -13.65 -9.98
N ILE A 318 21.91 -13.79 -11.18
CA ILE A 318 22.29 -15.10 -11.73
C ILE A 318 23.36 -15.75 -10.85
N ALA A 319 24.35 -14.98 -10.38
CA ALA A 319 25.37 -15.48 -9.46
C ALA A 319 24.76 -15.95 -8.12
N LEU A 320 23.84 -15.18 -7.56
CA LEU A 320 23.09 -15.56 -6.35
C LEU A 320 22.27 -16.85 -6.55
N LEU A 321 21.54 -16.94 -7.65
CA LEU A 321 20.72 -18.12 -7.97
C LEU A 321 21.60 -19.37 -8.09
N LYS A 322 22.74 -19.27 -8.78
CA LYS A 322 23.72 -20.36 -8.88
C LYS A 322 24.28 -20.76 -7.52
N TYR A 323 24.60 -19.78 -6.67
CA TYR A 323 25.12 -20.05 -5.32
C TYR A 323 24.12 -20.79 -4.43
N HIS A 324 22.82 -20.48 -4.55
CA HIS A 324 21.76 -21.13 -3.78
C HIS A 324 21.23 -22.41 -4.42
N GLN A 325 21.57 -22.69 -5.68
CA GLN A 325 21.07 -23.86 -6.40
C GLN A 325 21.46 -25.15 -5.67
N GLY A 326 20.46 -25.96 -5.33
CA GLY A 326 20.66 -27.23 -4.60
C GLY A 326 20.96 -27.08 -3.11
N LYS A 327 20.95 -25.87 -2.54
CA LYS A 327 21.20 -25.61 -1.12
C LYS A 327 19.90 -25.20 -0.42
N SER A 328 19.47 -25.96 0.59
CA SER A 328 18.29 -25.65 1.41
C SER A 328 18.55 -24.60 2.49
N CYS A 329 19.79 -24.54 3.02
CA CYS A 329 20.20 -23.66 4.11
C CYS A 329 21.58 -23.04 3.84
N ALA A 330 21.79 -22.43 2.67
CA ALA A 330 23.06 -21.77 2.37
C ALA A 330 23.30 -20.59 3.33
N GLN A 331 24.56 -20.37 3.71
CA GLN A 331 24.97 -19.15 4.41
C GLN A 331 24.68 -17.92 3.55
N PRO A 332 24.43 -16.73 4.16
CA PRO A 332 24.21 -15.52 3.40
C PRO A 332 25.34 -15.26 2.40
N ALA A 333 24.98 -15.04 1.15
CA ALA A 333 25.90 -14.73 0.07
C ALA A 333 26.69 -13.44 0.37
N GLN A 334 27.99 -13.43 0.09
CA GLN A 334 28.84 -12.24 0.24
C GLN A 334 29.30 -11.74 -1.12
N PHE A 335 29.44 -10.42 -1.27
CA PHE A 335 29.92 -9.78 -2.48
C PHE A 335 31.13 -8.90 -2.19
N ASN A 336 32.13 -8.96 -3.07
CA ASN A 336 33.21 -7.98 -3.14
C ASN A 336 33.08 -7.23 -4.48
N GLY A 337 32.56 -6.01 -4.42
CA GLY A 337 32.11 -5.28 -5.60
C GLY A 337 31.03 -6.08 -6.36
N ASN A 338 31.31 -6.41 -7.62
CA ASN A 338 30.36 -7.15 -8.46
C ASN A 338 30.51 -8.68 -8.39
N THR A 339 31.48 -9.18 -7.63
CA THR A 339 31.82 -10.60 -7.61
C THR A 339 31.32 -11.25 -6.33
N LEU A 340 30.58 -12.34 -6.49
CA LEU A 340 30.20 -13.20 -5.37
C LEU A 340 31.44 -13.88 -4.81
N VAL A 341 31.61 -13.81 -3.50
CA VAL A 341 32.66 -14.51 -2.74
C VAL A 341 32.01 -15.57 -1.87
N GLU A 342 32.61 -16.76 -1.82
CA GLU A 342 32.13 -17.79 -0.90
C GLU A 342 32.37 -17.32 0.54
N PRO A 343 31.35 -17.42 1.42
CA PRO A 343 31.57 -17.16 2.83
C PRO A 343 32.61 -18.14 3.40
N PRO A 344 33.41 -17.70 4.38
CA PRO A 344 34.50 -18.50 4.95
C PRO A 344 34.05 -19.81 5.60
#